data_AF-A0A534AKI1-F1
#
_entry.id   AF-A0A534AKI1-F1
#
_cell.length_a   1.000
_cell.length_b   1.000
_cell.length_c   1.000
_cell.angle_alpha   90.00
_cell.angle_beta   90.00
_cell.angle_gamma   90.00
#
_symmetry.space_group_name_H-M   'P 1'
#
loop_
_entity.id
_entity.type
_entity.pdbx_description
1 polymer ?
#
loop_
_entity_poly.entity_id
_entity_poly.type
_entity_poly.pdbx_seq_one_letter_code
_entity_poly.pdbx_strand_id
1 'polypeptide(L)'
;MSKRRIVVTGLGVVSPVGSTVKAAWDAILRGESGIGPVTRFDVSAFPVRIGGSVRDFDVSQYISPKDARRMDDFMQYGVAAGVQAVNDSGIDFSKTDPTR
;
A
#
# COMPACT_ATOMS: atom_id res chain seq x y z
N MET A 1 -10.61 0.56 34.87
CA MET A 1 -10.82 1.29 33.59
C MET A 1 -11.81 0.50 32.74
N SER A 2 -12.84 1.12 32.16
CA SER A 2 -13.71 0.43 31.20
C SER A 2 -12.94 0.17 29.90
N LYS A 3 -13.09 -1.03 29.33
CA LYS A 3 -12.38 -1.43 28.12
C LYS A 3 -12.95 -0.66 26.94
N ARG A 4 -12.17 0.24 26.34
CA ARG A 4 -12.60 1.04 25.17
C ARG A 4 -12.81 0.11 23.97
N ARG A 5 -13.87 0.34 23.21
CA ARG A 5 -14.11 -0.35 21.94
C ARG A 5 -13.23 0.28 20.86
N ILE A 6 -12.55 -0.55 20.09
CA ILE A 6 -11.70 -0.15 18.97
C ILE A 6 -12.32 -0.75 17.72
N VAL A 7 -12.41 0.04 16.65
CA VAL A 7 -12.95 -0.35 15.35
C VAL A 7 -12.01 0.11 14.24
N VAL A 8 -12.10 -0.52 13.07
CA VAL A 8 -11.39 -0.11 11.86
C VAL A 8 -12.32 0.77 11.03
N THR A 9 -11.89 1.98 10.69
CA THR A 9 -12.71 2.95 9.94
C THR A 9 -12.20 3.21 8.53
N GLY A 10 -10.94 2.88 8.23
CA GLY A 10 -10.37 3.04 6.90
C GLY A 10 -9.27 2.03 6.63
N LEU A 11 -9.11 1.70 5.36
CA LEU A 11 -8.15 0.72 4.85
C LEU A 11 -7.34 1.31 3.70
N GLY A 12 -6.10 0.84 3.57
CA GLY A 12 -5.22 1.18 2.46
C GLY A 12 -4.26 0.04 2.19
N VAL A 13 -3.92 -0.18 0.92
CA VAL A 13 -3.09 -1.31 0.53
C VAL A 13 -2.28 -1.00 -0.73
N VAL A 14 -1.03 -1.43 -0.72
CA VAL A 14 -0.17 -1.54 -1.90
C VAL A 14 0.35 -2.96 -1.92
N SER A 15 -0.02 -3.74 -2.93
CA SER A 15 0.25 -5.18 -2.96
C SER A 15 0.44 -5.74 -4.38
N PRO A 16 0.95 -6.98 -4.52
CA PRO A 16 1.12 -7.62 -5.82
C PRO A 16 -0.18 -7.98 -6.55
N VAL A 17 -1.31 -7.99 -5.83
CA VAL A 17 -2.66 -8.25 -6.38
C VAL A 17 -3.48 -6.96 -6.56
N GLY A 18 -2.88 -5.80 -6.31
CA GLY A 18 -3.53 -4.51 -6.51
C GLY A 18 -2.99 -3.43 -5.57
N SER A 19 -2.96 -2.20 -6.08
CA SER A 19 -2.47 -1.01 -5.36
C SER A 19 -3.60 -0.14 -4.77
N THR A 20 -4.82 -0.67 -4.70
CA THR A 20 -5.96 -0.08 -3.96
C THR A 20 -6.75 -1.19 -3.27
N VAL A 21 -7.51 -0.87 -2.22
CA VAL A 21 -8.31 -1.84 -1.45
C VAL A 21 -9.29 -2.59 -2.35
N LYS A 22 -10.02 -1.87 -3.21
CA LYS A 22 -10.97 -2.47 -4.14
C LYS A 22 -10.28 -3.43 -5.11
N ALA A 23 -9.20 -3.00 -5.76
CA ALA A 23 -8.50 -3.82 -6.74
C ALA A 23 -7.93 -5.09 -6.10
N ALA A 24 -7.26 -4.96 -4.96
CA ALA A 24 -6.68 -6.08 -4.24
C ALA A 24 -7.75 -7.07 -3.75
N TRP A 25 -8.86 -6.56 -3.20
CA TRP A 25 -9.94 -7.41 -2.72
C TRP A 25 -10.65 -8.16 -3.85
N ASP A 26 -10.95 -7.48 -4.95
CA ASP A 26 -11.58 -8.09 -6.11
C ASP A 26 -10.69 -9.19 -6.72
N ALA A 27 -9.37 -8.97 -6.80
CA ALA A 27 -8.41 -9.95 -7.27
C ALA A 27 -8.35 -11.20 -6.36
N ILE A 28 -8.33 -10.98 -5.04
CA ILE A 28 -8.37 -12.06 -4.05
C ILE A 28 -9.65 -12.90 -4.20
N LEU A 29 -10.81 -12.27 -4.34
CA LEU A 29 -12.09 -12.96 -4.53
C LEU A 29 -12.15 -13.78 -5.82
N ARG A 30 -11.41 -13.36 -6.87
CA ARG A 30 -11.27 -14.11 -8.12
C ARG A 30 -10.18 -15.19 -8.08
N GLY A 31 -9.44 -15.32 -6.98
CA GLY A 31 -8.33 -16.27 -6.86
C GLY A 31 -7.12 -15.90 -7.72
N GLU A 32 -6.94 -14.62 -8.05
CA GLU A 32 -5.82 -14.16 -8.86
C GLU A 32 -4.51 -14.18 -8.06
N SER A 33 -3.46 -14.75 -8.65
CA SER A 33 -2.12 -14.78 -8.04
C SER A 33 -1.34 -13.51 -8.37
N GLY A 34 -0.80 -12.86 -7.34
CA GLY A 34 0.13 -11.74 -7.48
C GLY A 34 1.58 -12.17 -7.76
N ILE A 35 1.87 -13.48 -7.78
CA ILE A 35 3.22 -14.00 -8.01
C ILE A 35 3.51 -14.07 -9.50
N GLY A 36 4.66 -13.57 -9.92
CA GLY A 36 5.15 -13.67 -11.29
C GLY A 36 6.67 -13.59 -11.36
N PRO A 37 7.25 -13.51 -12.57
CA PRO A 37 8.68 -13.26 -12.74
C PRO A 37 9.09 -11.95 -12.07
N VAL A 38 10.24 -11.93 -11.39
CA VAL A 38 10.82 -10.68 -10.88
C VAL A 38 11.33 -9.87 -12.07
N THR A 39 10.79 -8.67 -12.26
CA THR A 39 11.15 -7.77 -13.39
C THR A 39 11.93 -6.53 -12.96
N ARG A 40 12.03 -6.28 -11.66
CA ARG A 40 12.62 -5.06 -11.10
C ARG A 40 14.15 -5.00 -11.26
N PHE A 41 14.81 -6.15 -11.33
CA PHE A 41 16.25 -6.27 -11.53
C PHE A 41 16.55 -7.64 -12.17
N ASP A 42 17.78 -7.81 -12.69
CA ASP A 42 18.18 -9.08 -13.28
C ASP A 42 18.35 -10.17 -12.22
N VAL A 43 17.52 -11.20 -12.31
CA VAL A 43 17.54 -12.38 -11.44
C VAL A 43 18.19 -13.60 -12.11
N SER A 44 18.86 -13.44 -13.25
CA SER A 44 19.42 -14.54 -14.05
C SER A 44 20.43 -15.43 -13.31
N ALA A 45 21.15 -14.87 -12.33
CA ALA A 45 22.13 -15.58 -11.51
C ALA A 45 21.52 -16.22 -10.24
N PHE A 46 20.23 -16.00 -9.95
CA PHE A 46 19.61 -16.45 -8.70
C PHE A 46 18.85 -17.78 -8.88
N PRO A 47 18.81 -18.63 -7.83
CA PRO A 47 18.03 -19.86 -7.84
C PRO A 47 16.52 -19.61 -7.80
N VAL A 48 16.07 -18.47 -7.27
CA VAL A 48 14.67 -18.05 -7.22
C VAL A 48 14.49 -16.84 -8.14
N ARG A 49 13.51 -16.91 -9.05
CA ARG A 49 13.26 -15.89 -10.09
C ARG A 49 11.82 -15.36 -10.11
N ILE A 50 11.01 -15.81 -9.16
CA ILE A 50 9.62 -15.41 -9.01
C ILE A 50 9.45 -14.61 -7.73
N GLY A 51 8.48 -13.70 -7.71
CA GLY A 51 8.16 -12.87 -6.57
C GLY A 51 6.82 -12.16 -6.72
N GLY A 52 6.33 -11.60 -5.62
CA GLY A 52 5.18 -10.70 -5.61
C GLY A 52 5.64 -9.26 -5.77
N SER A 53 5.95 -8.83 -6.99
CA SER A 53 6.24 -7.43 -7.26
C SER A 53 4.95 -6.61 -7.23
N VAL A 54 4.99 -5.42 -6.64
CA VAL A 54 3.88 -4.46 -6.69
C VAL A 54 3.59 -4.10 -8.15
N ARG A 55 2.31 -4.09 -8.52
CA ARG A 55 1.83 -3.77 -9.88
C ARG A 55 0.99 -2.51 -9.87
N ASP A 56 0.98 -1.79 -10.99
CA ASP A 56 0.11 -0.63 -11.23
C ASP A 56 0.17 0.44 -10.13
N PHE A 57 1.37 0.64 -9.57
CA PHE A 57 1.63 1.64 -8.54
C PHE A 57 2.31 2.88 -9.15
N ASP A 58 1.64 4.02 -9.03
CA ASP A 58 2.18 5.32 -9.41
C ASP A 58 2.41 6.18 -8.16
N VAL A 59 3.68 6.31 -7.77
CA VAL A 59 4.09 7.10 -6.60
C VAL A 59 3.72 8.59 -6.73
N SER A 60 3.62 9.11 -7.97
CA SER A 60 3.38 10.53 -8.21
C SER A 60 2.00 10.99 -7.74
N GLN A 61 1.07 10.06 -7.55
CA GLN A 61 -0.26 10.31 -6.98
C GLN A 61 -0.23 10.63 -5.48
N TYR A 62 0.85 10.28 -4.79
CA TYR A 62 0.94 10.35 -3.33
C TYR A 62 2.08 11.25 -2.85
N ILE A 63 3.20 11.28 -3.56
CA ILE A 63 4.43 11.94 -3.13
C ILE A 63 4.99 12.77 -4.28
N SER A 64 5.46 13.99 -3.95
CA SER A 64 6.13 14.83 -4.93
C SER A 64 7.36 14.12 -5.51
N PRO A 65 7.70 14.29 -6.81
CA PRO A 65 8.89 13.66 -7.39
C PRO A 65 10.20 13.96 -6.65
N LYS A 66 10.27 15.13 -5.99
CA LYS A 66 11.44 15.56 -5.21
C LYS A 66 11.58 14.73 -3.93
N ASP A 67 10.48 14.46 -3.25
CA ASP A 67 10.49 13.72 -1.98
C ASP A 67 10.56 12.21 -2.23
N ALA A 68 9.89 11.71 -3.27
CA ALA A 68 9.95 10.30 -3.66
C ALA A 68 11.38 9.83 -3.93
N ARG A 69 12.22 10.67 -4.57
CA ARG A 69 13.65 10.37 -4.81
C ARG A 69 14.49 10.22 -3.54
N ARG A 70 14.01 10.71 -2.39
CA ARG A 70 14.68 10.63 -1.09
C ARG A 70 14.14 9.49 -0.22
N MET A 71 13.16 8.74 -0.72
CA MET A 71 12.48 7.65 -0.03
C MET A 71 12.81 6.34 -0.72
N ASP A 72 13.14 5.32 0.08
CA ASP A 72 13.15 3.94 -0.43
C ASP A 72 11.72 3.51 -0.79
N ASP A 73 11.58 2.56 -1.71
CA ASP A 73 10.30 2.07 -2.18
C ASP A 73 9.38 1.57 -1.06
N PHE A 74 9.93 0.91 -0.03
CA PHE A 74 9.08 0.47 1.09
C PHE A 74 8.41 1.64 1.80
N MET A 75 9.11 2.78 1.90
CA MET A 75 8.56 4.01 2.49
C MET A 75 7.48 4.58 1.58
N GLN A 76 7.72 4.60 0.27
CA GLN A 76 6.74 5.09 -0.71
C GLN A 76 5.44 4.27 -0.65
N TYR A 77 5.54 2.95 -0.56
CA TYR A 77 4.38 2.05 -0.43
C TYR A 77 3.64 2.29 0.89
N GLY A 78 4.38 2.44 1.99
CA GLY A 78 3.80 2.73 3.31
C GLY A 78 3.05 4.06 3.34
N VAL A 79 3.63 5.12 2.77
CA VAL A 79 2.98 6.43 2.65
C VAL A 79 1.71 6.34 1.80
N ALA A 80 1.78 5.71 0.63
CA ALA A 80 0.63 5.57 -0.24
C ALA A 80 -0.53 4.79 0.42
N ALA A 81 -0.23 3.65 1.06
CA ALA A 81 -1.22 2.88 1.81
C ALA A 81 -1.78 3.67 3.00
N GLY A 82 -0.95 4.44 3.70
CA GLY A 82 -1.38 5.32 4.78
C GLY A 82 -2.33 6.43 4.32
N VAL A 83 -2.00 7.09 3.21
CA VAL A 83 -2.85 8.12 2.59
C VAL A 83 -4.20 7.52 2.15
N GLN A 84 -4.19 6.32 1.54
CA GLN A 84 -5.44 5.61 1.21
C GLN A 84 -6.29 5.37 2.45
N ALA A 85 -5.70 4.85 3.55
CA ALA A 85 -6.43 4.54 4.78
C ALA A 85 -7.01 5.79 5.45
N VAL A 86 -6.24 6.88 5.47
CA VAL A 86 -6.72 8.17 5.99
C VAL A 86 -7.91 8.67 5.17
N ASN A 87 -7.80 8.66 3.85
CA ASN A 87 -8.87 9.13 2.96
C ASN A 87 -10.12 8.25 3.09
N ASP A 88 -9.97 6.93 3.12
CA ASP A 88 -11.06 5.97 3.30
C ASP A 88 -11.76 6.13 4.64
N SER A 89 -11.01 6.47 5.70
CA SER A 89 -11.57 6.69 7.03
C SER A 89 -12.45 7.94 7.16
N GLY A 90 -12.33 8.89 6.22
CA GLY A 90 -13.00 10.18 6.29
C GLY A 90 -12.63 11.02 7.52
N ILE A 91 -11.50 10.72 8.18
CA ILE A 91 -11.06 11.43 9.38
C ILE A 91 -10.73 12.90 9.05
N ASP A 92 -11.33 13.81 9.81
CA ASP A 92 -11.05 15.25 9.70
C ASP A 92 -10.05 15.65 10.79
N PHE A 93 -8.77 15.73 10.43
CA PHE A 93 -7.71 16.06 11.38
C PHE A 93 -7.86 17.46 12.01
N SER A 94 -8.64 18.36 11.42
CA SER A 94 -8.93 19.67 12.04
C SER A 94 -9.86 19.57 13.25
N LYS A 95 -10.59 18.46 13.37
CA LYS A 95 -11.58 18.20 14.43
C LYS A 95 -11.15 17.10 15.41
N THR A 96 -9.97 16.50 15.20
CA THR A 96 -9.43 15.44 16.06
C THR A 96 -8.19 15.92 16.80
N ASP A 97 -7.99 15.41 18.01
CA ASP A 97 -6.76 15.64 18.77
C ASP A 97 -5.60 14.81 18.19
N PRO A 98 -4.54 15.43 17.62
CA PRO A 98 -3.42 14.73 17.03
C PRO A 98 -2.45 14.13 18.07
N THR A 99 -2.61 14.47 19.35
CA THR A 99 -1.74 14.00 20.46
C THR A 99 -2.38 12.89 21.30
N ARG A 100 -3.58 12.45 20.92
CA ARG A 100 -4.38 11.48 21.66
C ARG A 100 -4.05 10.02 21.35
#